data_AF-A0A2V9INM7-F1
#
_entry.id   AF-A0A2V9INM7-F1
#
_cell.length_a   1.000
_cell.length_b   1.000
_cell.length_c   1.000
_cell.angle_alpha   90.00
_cell.angle_beta   90.00
_cell.angle_gamma   90.00
#
_symmetry.space_group_name_H-M   'P 1'
#
loop_
_entity.id
_entity.type
_entity.pdbx_description
1 polymer ?
#
loop_
_entity_poly.entity_id
_entity_poly.type
_entity_poly.pdbx_seq_one_letter_code
_entity_poly.pdbx_strand_id
1 'polypeptide(L)'
;ALNCGAAVNAPRKTILGYAVVRWSTELPLPDNQSVRTEEWRAPALGCYPLYDRSEMGPKSGPSAYNVREVLFVVEGEPPSAFFEVASDLTERSPSQADFEFERFFPGHHLYLEGGARADRRYYGSRAATPNK
;
A
#
# COMPACT_ATOMS: atom_id res chain seq x y z
N ALA A 1 2.12 -14.03 -22.60
CA ALA A 1 1.53 -13.97 -21.25
C ALA A 1 2.20 -12.84 -20.48
N LEU A 2 1.43 -11.92 -19.89
CA LEU A 2 1.97 -10.92 -18.98
C LEU A 2 2.68 -11.62 -17.81
N ASN A 3 3.95 -11.30 -17.57
CA ASN A 3 4.72 -11.92 -16.47
C ASN A 3 4.75 -11.03 -15.21
N CYS A 4 3.98 -9.93 -15.18
CA CYS A 4 3.81 -9.06 -14.01
C CYS A 4 5.11 -8.57 -13.34
N GLY A 5 6.16 -8.36 -14.14
CA GLY A 5 7.49 -7.98 -13.67
C GLY A 5 8.28 -9.11 -13.00
N ALA A 6 7.75 -10.32 -12.95
CA ALA A 6 8.43 -11.49 -12.43
C ALA A 6 9.57 -11.94 -13.36
N ALA A 7 10.52 -12.69 -12.80
CA ALA A 7 11.57 -13.34 -13.58
C ALA A 7 10.98 -14.39 -14.55
N VAL A 8 11.69 -14.72 -15.63
CA VAL A 8 11.24 -15.66 -16.67
C VAL A 8 10.86 -17.03 -16.08
N ASN A 9 11.62 -17.48 -15.08
CA ASN A 9 11.43 -18.77 -14.39
C ASN A 9 10.80 -18.60 -13.00
N ALA A 10 10.06 -17.51 -12.79
CA ALA A 10 9.41 -17.28 -11.51
C ALA A 10 8.42 -18.42 -11.18
N PRO A 11 8.35 -18.85 -9.91
CA PRO A 11 7.34 -19.80 -9.45
C PRO A 11 5.93 -19.37 -9.85
N ARG A 12 5.11 -20.36 -10.21
CA ARG A 12 3.70 -20.18 -10.56
C ARG A 12 2.84 -21.07 -9.69
N LYS A 13 1.64 -20.61 -9.36
CA LYS A 13 0.61 -21.42 -8.69
C LYS A 13 -0.77 -20.87 -9.06
N THR A 14 -1.81 -21.46 -8.50
CA THR A 14 -3.19 -20.98 -8.65
C THR A 14 -3.69 -20.46 -7.31
N ILE A 15 -4.30 -19.28 -7.29
CA ILE A 15 -4.98 -18.69 -6.13
C ILE A 15 -6.37 -18.22 -6.58
N LEU A 16 -7.42 -18.63 -5.86
CA LEU A 16 -8.81 -18.28 -6.19
C LEU A 16 -9.19 -18.55 -7.66
N GLY A 17 -8.66 -19.63 -8.25
CA GLY A 17 -8.89 -19.98 -9.67
C GLY A 17 -8.02 -19.21 -10.68
N TYR A 18 -7.29 -18.18 -10.26
CA TYR A 18 -6.39 -17.41 -11.13
C TYR A 18 -4.98 -17.98 -11.10
N ALA A 19 -4.37 -18.15 -12.27
CA ALA A 19 -2.95 -18.40 -12.39
C ALA A 19 -2.18 -17.16 -11.90
N VAL A 20 -1.26 -17.35 -10.94
CA VAL A 20 -0.43 -16.29 -10.38
C VAL A 20 1.05 -16.56 -10.61
N VAL A 21 1.83 -15.49 -10.74
CA VAL A 21 3.28 -15.51 -10.84
C VAL A 21 3.90 -14.86 -9.62
N ARG A 22 4.97 -15.44 -9.08
CA ARG A 22 5.67 -14.86 -7.93
C ARG A 22 6.53 -13.68 -8.38
N TRP A 23 6.31 -12.53 -7.77
CA TRP A 23 7.19 -11.39 -7.85
C TRP A 23 7.80 -11.15 -6.46
N SER A 24 9.07 -10.76 -6.41
CA SER A 24 9.71 -10.44 -5.14
C SER A 24 10.74 -9.35 -5.33
N THR A 25 10.87 -8.48 -4.33
CA THR A 25 11.92 -7.47 -4.27
C THR A 25 12.51 -7.40 -2.87
N GLU A 26 13.76 -6.97 -2.81
CA GLU A 26 14.46 -6.66 -1.56
C GLU A 26 15.05 -5.25 -1.70
N LEU A 27 14.64 -4.37 -0.79
CA LEU A 27 15.18 -3.02 -0.69
C LEU A 27 16.09 -2.96 0.54
N PRO A 28 17.39 -2.69 0.36
CA PRO A 28 18.29 -2.54 1.50
C PRO A 28 17.95 -1.27 2.29
N LEU A 29 18.01 -1.38 3.62
CA LEU A 29 17.91 -0.27 4.56
C LEU A 29 19.25 -0.10 5.31
N PRO A 30 19.45 1.02 6.02
CA PRO A 30 20.57 1.18 6.95
C PRO A 30 20.65 0.07 8.01
N ASP A 31 21.78 0.00 8.72
CA ASP A 31 21.97 -0.90 9.88
C ASP A 31 21.73 -2.40 9.58
N ASN A 32 22.12 -2.84 8.39
CA ASN A 32 21.96 -4.22 7.93
C ASN A 32 20.49 -4.70 7.91
N GLN A 33 19.56 -3.78 7.72
CA GLN A 33 18.14 -4.07 7.55
C GLN A 33 17.75 -4.17 6.07
N SER A 34 16.57 -4.73 5.82
CA SER A 34 15.97 -4.84 4.50
C SER A 34 14.45 -4.81 4.60
N VAL A 35 13.80 -4.28 3.56
CA VAL A 35 12.38 -4.53 3.30
C VAL A 35 12.30 -5.57 2.20
N ARG A 36 11.76 -6.74 2.53
CA ARG A 36 11.54 -7.86 1.61
C ARG A 36 10.04 -7.95 1.32
N THR A 37 9.68 -7.88 0.04
CA THR A 37 8.28 -7.99 -0.40
C THR A 37 8.15 -9.19 -1.33
N GLU A 38 7.21 -10.08 -1.07
CA GLU A 38 6.79 -11.16 -1.95
C GLU A 38 5.32 -10.98 -2.33
N GLU A 39 5.04 -10.98 -3.62
CA GLU A 39 3.68 -10.89 -4.15
C GLU A 39 3.38 -12.06 -5.10
N TRP A 40 2.15 -12.55 -5.07
CA TRP A 40 1.63 -13.49 -6.07
C TRP A 40 0.61 -12.77 -6.94
N ARG A 41 1.06 -12.33 -8.11
CA ARG A 41 0.32 -11.45 -9.02
C ARG A 41 -0.45 -12.25 -10.05
N ALA A 42 -1.73 -11.94 -10.26
CA ALA A 42 -2.58 -12.57 -11.26
C ALA A 42 -2.53 -11.77 -12.58
N PRO A 43 -1.92 -12.28 -13.66
CA PRO A 43 -1.85 -11.55 -14.94
C PRO A 43 -3.23 -11.25 -15.54
N ALA A 44 -4.21 -12.13 -15.31
CA ALA A 44 -5.59 -11.95 -15.75
C ALA A 44 -6.30 -10.78 -15.06
N LEU A 45 -5.85 -10.37 -13.87
CA LEU A 45 -6.40 -9.25 -13.09
C LEU A 45 -5.51 -8.01 -13.19
N GLY A 46 -4.88 -7.78 -14.35
CA GLY A 46 -3.98 -6.64 -14.54
C GLY A 46 -2.77 -6.66 -13.60
N CYS A 47 -2.28 -7.85 -13.23
CA CYS A 47 -1.18 -8.07 -12.29
C CYS A 47 -1.47 -7.71 -10.82
N TYR A 48 -2.74 -7.66 -10.43
CA TYR A 48 -3.11 -7.47 -9.02
C TYR A 48 -2.57 -8.61 -8.12
N PRO A 49 -1.99 -8.31 -6.95
CA PRO A 49 -1.50 -9.31 -6.01
C PRO A 49 -2.65 -9.97 -5.24
N LEU A 50 -2.82 -11.28 -5.41
CA LEU A 50 -3.78 -12.07 -4.62
C LEU A 50 -3.23 -12.50 -3.26
N TYR A 51 -1.91 -12.42 -3.10
CA TYR A 51 -1.18 -12.56 -1.84
C TYR A 51 -0.02 -11.58 -1.86
N ASP A 52 0.23 -10.96 -0.72
CA ASP A 52 1.33 -10.03 -0.49
C ASP A 52 1.88 -10.27 0.91
N ARG A 53 3.19 -10.49 1.01
CA ARG A 53 3.92 -10.54 2.27
C ARG A 53 5.02 -9.49 2.25
N SER A 54 4.93 -8.57 3.20
CA SER A 54 5.95 -7.55 3.43
C SER A 54 6.64 -7.80 4.76
N GLU A 55 7.96 -7.90 4.72
CA GLU A 55 8.82 -8.20 5.86
C GLU A 55 9.85 -7.08 6.01
N MET A 56 9.93 -6.50 7.21
CA MET A 56 10.94 -5.49 7.54
C MET A 56 11.76 -5.99 8.73
N GLY A 57 13.07 -6.02 8.56
CA GLY A 57 13.97 -6.46 9.62
C GLY A 57 15.40 -6.72 9.13
N PRO A 58 16.21 -7.43 9.94
CA PRO A 58 17.58 -7.74 9.59
C PRO A 58 17.65 -8.53 8.27
N LYS A 59 18.72 -8.35 7.49
CA LYS A 59 18.96 -9.18 6.28
C LYS A 59 19.03 -10.68 6.58
N SER A 60 19.55 -11.02 7.76
CA SER A 60 19.62 -12.38 8.27
C SER A 60 19.07 -12.45 9.69
N GLY A 61 18.03 -13.22 9.92
CA GLY A 61 17.44 -13.41 11.24
C GLY A 61 15.91 -13.30 11.23
N PRO A 62 15.28 -13.51 12.40
CA PRO A 62 13.85 -13.36 12.56
C PRO A 62 13.44 -11.90 12.32
N SER A 63 12.26 -11.75 11.75
CA SER A 63 11.78 -10.50 11.19
C SER A 63 10.26 -10.44 11.35
N ALA A 64 9.72 -9.28 11.69
CA ALA A 64 8.28 -9.09 11.67
C ALA A 64 7.80 -9.01 10.22
N TYR A 65 6.63 -9.58 9.95
CA TYR A 65 6.04 -9.55 8.63
C TYR A 65 4.53 -9.31 8.71
N ASN A 66 4.03 -8.63 7.68
CA ASN A 66 2.61 -8.45 7.42
C ASN A 66 2.23 -9.31 6.23
N VAL A 67 1.03 -9.90 6.29
CA VAL A 67 0.44 -10.65 5.19
C VAL A 67 -0.88 -10.01 4.83
N ARG A 68 -1.09 -9.79 3.53
CA ARG A 68 -2.36 -9.38 2.95
C ARG A 68 -2.78 -10.42 1.92
N GLU A 69 -3.99 -10.94 2.09
CA GLU A 69 -4.56 -11.98 1.24
C GLU A 69 -5.89 -11.52 0.69
N VAL A 70 -6.13 -11.81 -0.59
CA VAL A 70 -7.45 -11.67 -1.19
C VAL A 70 -8.27 -12.89 -0.83
N LEU A 71 -9.47 -12.65 -0.29
CA LEU A 71 -10.37 -13.73 0.13
C LEU A 71 -11.30 -14.18 -0.99
N PHE A 72 -11.72 -13.25 -1.85
CA PHE A 72 -12.58 -13.52 -3.00
C PHE A 72 -12.38 -12.46 -4.08
N VAL A 73 -12.74 -12.80 -5.32
CA VAL A 73 -12.75 -11.89 -6.46
C VAL A 73 -14.14 -11.96 -7.08
N VAL A 74 -14.75 -10.80 -7.33
CA VAL A 74 -16.01 -10.68 -8.08
C VAL A 74 -15.73 -9.84 -9.31
N GLU A 75 -16.06 -10.38 -10.48
CA GLU A 75 -16.00 -9.64 -11.74
C GLU A 75 -17.33 -8.92 -11.97
N GLY A 76 -17.26 -7.61 -12.24
CA GLY A 76 -18.43 -6.79 -12.49
C GLY A 76 -18.20 -5.32 -12.15
N GLU A 77 -19.28 -4.54 -12.24
CA GLU A 77 -19.28 -3.15 -11.79
C GLU A 77 -19.11 -3.12 -10.26
N PRO A 78 -18.13 -2.38 -9.71
CA PRO A 78 -17.99 -2.25 -8.27
C PRO A 78 -19.24 -1.58 -7.67
N PRO A 79 -19.71 -2.02 -6.49
CA PRO A 79 -20.84 -1.37 -5.81
C PRO A 79 -20.60 0.13 -5.63
N SER A 80 -21.60 0.96 -5.93
CA SER A 80 -21.51 2.43 -5.79
C SER A 80 -21.11 2.86 -4.39
N ALA A 81 -21.51 2.09 -3.37
CA ALA A 81 -21.16 2.29 -1.97
C ALA A 81 -19.64 2.34 -1.71
N PHE A 82 -18.80 1.70 -2.53
CA PHE A 82 -17.33 1.80 -2.40
C PHE A 82 -16.77 3.15 -2.82
N PHE A 83 -17.56 3.98 -3.50
CA PHE A 83 -17.19 5.32 -3.93
C PHE A 83 -17.96 6.41 -3.19
N GLU A 84 -18.82 6.04 -2.24
CA GLU A 84 -19.54 6.98 -1.39
C GLU A 84 -18.58 7.53 -0.33
N VAL A 85 -18.31 8.83 -0.42
CA VAL A 85 -17.63 9.56 0.65
C VAL A 85 -18.67 9.86 1.72
N ALA A 86 -18.43 9.40 2.95
CA ALA A 86 -19.33 9.66 4.05
C ALA A 86 -19.51 11.17 4.24
N SER A 87 -20.75 11.63 4.34
CA SER A 87 -21.08 13.07 4.40
C SER A 87 -20.52 13.77 5.64
N ASP A 88 -20.20 13.01 6.68
CA ASP A 88 -19.58 13.45 7.92
C ASP A 88 -18.04 13.32 7.91
N LEU A 89 -17.45 12.80 6.83
CA LEU A 89 -16.00 12.71 6.69
C LEU A 89 -15.39 14.12 6.61
N THR A 90 -14.84 14.56 7.74
CA THR A 90 -14.01 15.77 7.77
C THR A 90 -12.57 15.40 7.45
N GLU A 91 -12.11 15.76 6.25
CA GLU A 91 -10.73 15.54 5.86
C GLU A 91 -9.77 16.38 6.71
N ARG A 92 -8.78 15.72 7.32
CA ARG A 92 -7.75 16.36 8.13
C ARG A 92 -6.62 16.87 7.24
N SER A 93 -6.06 18.04 7.55
CA SER A 93 -4.82 18.49 6.92
C SER A 93 -3.66 17.56 7.27
N PRO A 94 -2.57 17.53 6.48
CA PRO A 94 -1.36 16.77 6.81
C PRO A 94 -0.87 16.99 8.25
N SER A 95 -0.79 18.23 8.75
CA SER A 95 -0.39 18.46 10.14
C SER A 95 -1.40 17.95 11.16
N GLN A 96 -2.71 18.02 10.87
CA GLN A 96 -3.74 17.46 11.75
C GLN A 96 -3.67 15.93 11.81
N ALA A 97 -3.36 15.28 10.68
CA ALA A 97 -3.14 13.84 10.63
C ALA A 97 -1.88 13.43 11.42
N ASP A 98 -0.79 14.20 11.29
CA ASP A 98 0.45 13.97 12.04
C ASP A 98 0.23 14.12 13.55
N PHE A 99 -0.49 15.15 13.98
CA PHE A 99 -0.84 15.37 15.38
C PHE A 99 -1.68 14.23 15.97
N GLU A 100 -2.69 13.75 15.25
CA GLU A 100 -3.48 12.59 15.70
C GLU A 100 -2.63 11.33 15.76
N PHE A 101 -1.71 11.13 14.81
CA PHE A 101 -0.79 10.00 14.85
C PHE A 101 0.14 10.07 16.07
N GLU A 102 0.78 11.21 16.34
CA GLU A 102 1.62 11.41 17.51
C GLU A 102 0.83 11.18 18.82
N ARG A 103 -0.47 11.55 18.85
CA ARG A 103 -1.36 11.29 19.99
C ARG A 103 -1.49 9.80 20.29
N PHE A 104 -1.53 8.94 19.27
CA PHE A 104 -1.57 7.48 19.44
C PHE A 104 -0.18 6.85 19.57
N PHE A 105 0.85 7.48 19.01
CA PHE A 105 2.23 6.99 18.96
C PHE A 105 3.22 8.09 19.40
N PRO A 106 3.37 8.34 20.72
CA PRO A 106 4.17 9.46 21.22
C PRO A 106 5.62 9.42 20.74
N GLY A 107 6.10 10.54 20.18
CA GLY A 107 7.46 10.67 19.64
C GLY A 107 7.64 10.07 18.24
N HIS A 108 6.56 9.71 17.55
CA HIS A 108 6.58 9.26 16.16
C HIS A 108 5.74 10.19 15.28
N HIS A 109 6.22 10.42 14.06
CA HIS A 109 5.57 11.29 13.07
C HIS A 109 5.28 10.50 11.79
N LEU A 110 4.15 10.78 11.16
CA LEU A 110 3.81 10.27 9.83
C LEU A 110 4.71 10.85 8.74
N TYR A 111 5.16 12.10 8.92
CA TYR A 111 5.94 12.82 7.92
C TYR A 111 7.34 13.20 8.46
N LEU A 112 8.37 12.88 7.67
CA LEU A 112 9.78 13.19 8.01
C LEU A 112 10.11 14.69 7.97
N GLU A 113 9.44 15.45 7.09
CA GLU A 113 9.51 16.91 7.04
C GLU A 113 8.18 17.48 7.55
N GLY A 114 8.23 18.28 8.62
CA GLY A 114 7.05 18.77 9.35
C GLY A 114 5.88 19.23 8.46
N GLY A 115 4.67 18.85 8.88
CA GLY A 115 3.42 18.95 8.11
C GLY A 115 3.12 20.32 7.48
N ALA A 116 3.73 21.42 7.95
CA ALA A 116 3.56 22.77 7.41
C ALA A 116 3.87 22.93 5.91
N ARG A 117 4.81 22.16 5.35
CA ARG A 117 5.08 22.19 3.89
C ARG A 117 3.99 21.45 3.11
N ALA A 118 3.51 20.33 3.65
CA ALA A 118 2.42 19.55 3.09
C ALA A 118 1.08 20.29 3.19
N ASP A 119 0.83 20.98 4.30
CA ASP A 119 -0.34 21.85 4.52
C ASP A 119 -0.42 22.95 3.47
N ARG A 120 0.70 23.62 3.14
CA ARG A 120 0.71 24.65 2.09
C ARG A 120 0.23 24.11 0.74
N ARG A 121 0.62 22.88 0.38
CA ARG A 121 0.12 22.23 -0.84
C ARG A 121 -1.34 21.84 -0.72
N TYR A 122 -1.74 21.30 0.43
CA TYR A 122 -3.11 20.88 0.74
C TYR A 122 -4.12 22.04 0.66
N TYR A 123 -3.81 23.16 1.31
CA TYR A 123 -4.67 24.34 1.26
C TYR A 123 -4.58 25.07 -0.10
N GLY A 124 -3.40 25.08 -0.72
CA GLY A 124 -3.19 25.68 -2.04
C GLY A 124 -3.97 24.98 -3.16
N SER A 125 -4.05 23.64 -3.17
CA SER A 125 -4.83 22.90 -4.16
C SER A 125 -6.34 23.07 -3.97
N ARG A 126 -6.80 23.23 -2.73
CA ARG A 126 -8.21 23.45 -2.40
C ARG A 126 -8.69 24.86 -2.72
N ALA A 127 -7.84 25.87 -2.58
CA ALA A 127 -8.16 27.24 -2.99
C ALA A 127 -8.32 27.39 -4.50
N ALA A 128 -7.71 26.50 -5.30
CA ALA A 128 -7.76 26.51 -6.76
C ALA A 128 -9.00 25.82 -7.36
N THR A 129 -9.80 25.12 -6.54
CA THR A 129 -11.03 24.46 -6.98
C THR A 129 -12.23 25.29 -6.51
N PRO A 130 -12.77 26.21 -7.33
CA PRO A 130 -14.02 26.84 -6.99
C PRO A 130 -15.11 25.76 -7.00
N ASN A 131 -15.89 25.71 -5.92
CA ASN A 131 -17.06 24.83 -5.77
C ASN A 131 -17.85 24.76 -7.08
N LYS A 132 -17.97 23.56 -7.64
CA LYS A 132 -18.99 23.24 -8.65
C LYS A 132 -20.15 22.55 -7.97
#